data_AF-A0A8J6L5J2-F1
#
_entry.id   AF-A0A8J6L5J2-F1
#
_cell.length_a   1.000
_cell.length_b   1.000
_cell.length_c   1.000
_cell.angle_alpha   90.00
_cell.angle_beta   90.00
_cell.angle_gamma   90.00
#
_symmetry.space_group_name_H-M   'P 1'
#
loop_
_entity.id
_entity.type
_entity.pdbx_description
1 polymer ?
#
loop_
_entity_poly.entity_id
_entity_poly.type
_entity_poly.pdbx_seq_one_letter_code
_entity_poly.pdbx_strand_id
1 'polypeptide(L)'
;ERLLKMTLEERRKEYIRDYVPLSTIVSWKEEMRSKGQNDEENTQETPQMKKSFSEKVSLYRGDITLLEVDAIVNAGEWFTFLYFLCYVFMILNIFYTLWV
;
A
#
# COMPACT_ATOMS: atom_id res chain seq x y z
N GLU A 1 -8.82 17.86 8.76
CA GLU A 1 -9.88 18.21 7.78
C GLU A 1 -9.45 19.14 6.64
N ARG A 2 -8.60 20.15 6.87
CA ARG A 2 -8.22 21.14 5.84
C ARG A 2 -7.75 20.50 4.52
N LEU A 3 -6.82 19.55 4.59
CA LEU A 3 -6.25 18.87 3.42
C LEU A 3 -7.27 18.03 2.63
N LEU A 4 -8.34 17.55 3.27
CA LEU A 4 -9.39 16.75 2.61
C LEU A 4 -10.34 17.63 1.78
N LYS A 5 -10.42 18.93 2.08
CA LYS A 5 -11.28 19.90 1.39
C LYS A 5 -10.55 20.63 0.25
N MET A 6 -9.24 20.43 0.14
CA MET A 6 -8.41 21.07 -0.88
C MET A 6 -8.40 20.26 -2.17
N THR A 7 -8.32 20.97 -3.29
CA THR A 7 -8.11 20.36 -4.61
C THR A 7 -6.72 19.75 -4.72
N LEU A 8 -6.52 18.84 -5.68
CA LEU A 8 -5.23 18.17 -5.89
C LEU A 8 -4.12 19.20 -6.18
N GLU A 9 -4.44 20.22 -6.96
CA GLU A 9 -3.55 21.32 -7.35
C GLU A 9 -3.10 22.15 -6.16
N GLU A 10 -3.99 22.39 -5.20
CA GLU A 10 -3.66 23.08 -3.96
C GLU A 10 -2.82 22.20 -3.03
N ARG A 11 -3.08 20.89 -2.97
CA ARG A 11 -2.25 19.94 -2.20
C ARG A 11 -0.82 19.91 -2.72
N ARG A 12 -0.61 19.95 -4.04
CA ARG A 12 0.73 19.96 -4.67
C ARG A 12 1.60 21.14 -4.25
N LYS A 13 1.00 22.30 -3.92
CA LYS A 13 1.76 23.48 -3.43
C LYS A 13 2.39 23.25 -2.05
N GLU A 14 1.86 22.30 -1.28
CA GLU A 14 2.33 21.97 0.07
C GLU A 14 3.25 20.75 0.09
N TYR A 15 3.53 20.12 -1.05
CA TYR A 15 4.44 18.98 -1.12
C TYR A 15 5.88 19.44 -0.86
N ILE A 16 6.51 18.84 0.15
CA ILE A 16 7.90 19.11 0.54
C ILE A 16 8.87 18.38 -0.41
N ARG A 17 8.39 17.32 -1.06
CA ARG A 17 9.17 16.45 -1.95
C ARG A 17 8.48 16.32 -3.30
N ASP A 18 9.23 15.82 -4.27
CA ASP A 18 8.68 15.42 -5.56
C ASP A 18 7.59 14.35 -5.39
N TYR A 19 6.74 14.20 -6.41
CA TYR A 19 5.63 13.26 -6.41
C TYR A 19 5.55 12.52 -7.74
N VAL A 20 5.00 11.31 -7.68
CA VAL A 20 4.75 10.43 -8.82
C VAL A 20 3.24 10.34 -9.03
N PRO A 21 2.69 10.96 -10.09
CA PRO A 21 1.25 10.92 -10.35
C PRO A 21 0.82 9.53 -10.80
N LEU A 22 -0.38 9.11 -10.40
CA LEU A 22 -0.96 7.81 -10.78
C LEU A 22 -0.98 7.58 -12.30
N SER A 23 -1.12 8.66 -13.09
CA SER A 23 -1.13 8.60 -14.56
C SER A 23 0.18 8.11 -15.18
N THR A 24 1.30 8.18 -14.45
CA THR A 24 2.61 7.68 -14.91
C THR A 24 2.82 6.21 -14.61
N ILE A 25 1.97 5.61 -13.76
CA ILE A 25 2.05 4.21 -13.38
C ILE A 25 1.34 3.39 -14.45
N VAL A 26 2.10 2.52 -15.12
CA VAL A 26 1.60 1.67 -16.20
C VAL A 26 0.73 0.56 -15.63
N SER A 27 -0.37 0.22 -16.30
CA SER A 27 -1.22 -0.92 -15.92
C SER A 27 -0.53 -2.25 -16.24
N TRP A 28 -0.85 -3.32 -15.49
CA TRP A 28 -0.31 -4.65 -15.75
C TRP A 28 -0.61 -5.14 -17.18
N LYS A 29 -1.77 -4.78 -17.73
CA LYS A 29 -2.16 -5.05 -19.12
C LYS A 29 -1.17 -4.44 -20.11
N GLU A 30 -0.79 -3.18 -19.92
CA GLU A 30 0.13 -2.47 -20.80
C GLU A 30 1.57 -2.96 -20.63
N GLU A 31 1.96 -3.27 -19.39
CA GLU A 31 3.26 -3.86 -19.11
C GLU A 31 3.44 -5.20 -19.83
N MET A 32 2.44 -6.07 -19.79
CA MET A 32 2.47 -7.37 -20.50
C MET A 32 2.52 -7.23 -22.02
N ARG A 33 1.79 -6.26 -22.57
CA ARG A 33 1.88 -5.92 -24.00
C ARG A 33 3.29 -5.49 -24.40
N SER A 34 3.96 -4.68 -23.58
CA SER A 34 5.31 -4.21 -23.86
C SER A 34 6.38 -5.32 -23.79
N LYS A 35 6.13 -6.38 -23.00
CA LYS A 35 7.04 -7.52 -22.86
C LYS A 35 6.84 -8.60 -23.93
N GLY A 36 5.92 -8.40 -24.87
CA GLY A 36 5.70 -9.32 -26.00
C GLY A 36 5.09 -10.68 -25.61
N GLN A 37 4.62 -10.84 -24.37
CA GLN A 37 3.77 -11.96 -24.00
C GLN A 37 2.36 -11.68 -24.55
N ASN A 38 2.15 -12.04 -25.81
CA ASN A 38 0.80 -12.33 -26.28
C ASN A 38 0.41 -13.64 -25.62
N ASP A 39 -0.57 -13.60 -24.71
CA ASP A 39 -1.26 -14.79 -24.18
C ASP A 39 -2.13 -15.41 -25.29
N GLU A 40 -1.52 -15.77 -26.42
CA GLU A 40 -2.10 -16.60 -27.47
C GLU A 40 -1.51 -18.01 -27.38
N GLU A 41 -1.53 -18.64 -26.21
CA GLU A 41 -1.56 -20.10 -26.18
C GLU A 41 -2.30 -20.66 -24.97
N ASN A 42 -3.51 -21.14 -25.27
CA ASN A 42 -4.16 -22.29 -24.67
C ASN A 42 -4.73 -22.13 -23.25
N THR A 43 -5.98 -21.69 -23.16
CA THR A 43 -7.02 -22.54 -22.56
C THR A 43 -8.36 -22.19 -23.22
N GLN A 44 -9.06 -23.19 -23.73
CA GLN A 44 -10.47 -23.09 -24.08
C GLN A 44 -11.29 -22.71 -22.83
N GLU A 45 -11.43 -21.42 -22.56
CA GLU A 45 -12.35 -20.93 -21.53
C GLU A 45 -13.30 -19.94 -22.17
N THR A 46 -14.49 -20.46 -22.47
CA THR A 46 -15.81 -19.81 -22.51
C THR A 46 -15.88 -18.28 -22.68
N PRO A 47 -16.80 -17.77 -23.52
CA PRO A 47 -17.06 -16.33 -23.67
C PRO A 47 -17.83 -15.81 -22.45
N GLN A 48 -17.21 -15.85 -21.28
CA GLN A 48 -17.67 -15.17 -20.10
C GLN A 48 -16.98 -13.82 -20.07
N MET A 49 -17.77 -12.77 -19.82
CA MET A 49 -17.37 -11.43 -19.40
C MET A 49 -16.46 -11.45 -18.14
N LYS A 50 -15.31 -12.12 -18.18
CA LYS A 50 -14.30 -12.07 -17.13
C LYS A 50 -13.68 -10.69 -17.22
N LYS A 51 -14.17 -9.77 -16.37
CA LYS A 51 -13.52 -8.49 -16.11
C LYS A 51 -12.06 -8.76 -15.80
N SER A 52 -11.18 -8.49 -16.76
CA SER A 52 -9.75 -8.69 -16.56
C SER A 52 -9.27 -7.65 -15.54
N PHE A 53 -8.72 -8.11 -14.42
CA PHE A 53 -8.17 -7.22 -13.39
C PHE A 53 -6.86 -6.56 -13.83
N SER A 54 -6.28 -6.99 -14.95
CA SER A 54 -5.02 -6.47 -15.51
C SER A 54 -5.05 -4.96 -15.80
N GLU A 55 -6.22 -4.37 -16.03
CA GLU A 55 -6.40 -2.93 -16.23
C GLU A 55 -6.42 -2.13 -14.92
N LYS A 56 -6.63 -2.80 -13.79
CA LYS A 56 -6.83 -2.17 -12.47
C LYS A 56 -5.66 -2.37 -11.52
N VAL A 57 -4.71 -3.22 -11.87
CA VAL A 57 -3.54 -3.53 -11.07
C VAL A 57 -2.29 -3.08 -11.81
N SER A 58 -1.31 -2.62 -11.05
CA SER A 58 0.00 -2.19 -11.54
C SER A 58 1.07 -2.72 -10.61
N LEU A 59 2.23 -3.10 -11.17
CA LEU A 59 3.40 -3.44 -10.39
C LEU A 59 4.34 -2.23 -10.40
N TYR A 60 4.55 -1.62 -9.24
CA TYR A 60 5.42 -0.45 -9.10
C TYR A 60 6.62 -0.78 -8.21
N ARG A 61 7.82 -0.41 -8.68
CA ARG A 61 9.08 -0.56 -7.93
C ARG A 61 9.69 0.81 -7.70
N GLY A 62 9.54 1.33 -6.49
CA GLY A 62 10.07 2.64 -6.09
C GLY A 62 9.70 2.99 -4.65
N ASP A 63 9.94 4.23 -4.26
CA ASP A 63 9.53 4.76 -2.95
C ASP A 63 8.01 4.96 -2.93
N ILE A 64 7.32 4.27 -2.01
CA ILE A 64 5.86 4.33 -1.85
C ILE A 64 5.40 5.71 -1.34
N THR A 65 6.27 6.46 -0.68
CA THR A 65 5.94 7.78 -0.10
C THR A 65 5.81 8.89 -1.14
N LEU A 66 6.32 8.66 -2.35
CA LEU A 66 6.22 9.62 -3.47
C LEU A 66 4.96 9.43 -4.30
N LEU A 67 4.20 8.34 -4.09
CA LEU A 67 3.01 8.03 -4.89
C LEU A 67 1.86 9.00 -4.56
N GLU A 68 1.40 9.75 -5.57
CA GLU A 68 0.21 10.59 -5.48
C GLU A 68 -1.05 9.73 -5.70
N VAL A 69 -1.41 8.97 -4.65
CA VAL A 69 -2.57 8.07 -4.62
C VAL A 69 -3.46 8.35 -3.40
N ASP A 70 -4.71 7.90 -3.44
CA ASP A 70 -5.69 8.20 -2.38
C ASP A 70 -5.33 7.57 -1.03
N ALA A 71 -4.71 6.38 -1.06
CA ALA A 71 -4.28 5.66 0.11
C ALA A 71 -2.99 4.90 -0.14
N ILE A 72 -2.09 4.93 0.83
CA ILE A 72 -0.93 4.05 0.92
C ILE A 72 -1.08 3.18 2.17
N VAL A 73 -0.70 1.91 2.05
CA VAL A 73 -0.72 0.99 3.19
C VAL A 73 0.63 1.08 3.89
N ASN A 74 0.60 1.30 5.20
CA ASN A 74 1.79 1.27 6.03
C ASN A 74 1.92 -0.09 6.74
N ALA A 75 3.10 -0.68 6.71
CA ALA A 75 3.44 -1.88 7.47
C ALA A 75 4.03 -1.48 8.85
N GLY A 76 3.19 -0.94 9.74
CA GLY A 76 3.61 -0.52 11.08
C GLY A 76 3.66 -1.66 12.09
N GLU A 77 4.57 -1.59 13.06
CA GLU A 77 4.67 -2.58 14.15
C GLU A 77 3.77 -2.20 15.34
N TRP A 78 2.72 -3.00 15.56
CA TRP A 78 1.81 -2.85 16.71
C TRP A 78 2.33 -3.49 18.00
N PHE A 79 3.32 -4.39 17.89
CA PHE A 79 3.68 -5.31 18.94
C PHE A 79 4.65 -4.74 19.98
N THR A 80 5.49 -3.77 19.63
CA THR A 80 6.48 -3.20 20.56
C THR A 80 5.86 -2.57 21.79
N PHE A 81 4.69 -1.94 21.64
CA PHE A 81 3.95 -1.33 22.74
C PHE A 81 3.29 -2.37 23.66
N LEU A 82 2.75 -3.45 23.08
CA LEU A 82 2.14 -4.54 23.84
C LEU A 82 3.17 -5.37 24.60
N TYR A 83 4.33 -5.65 23.99
CA TYR A 83 5.43 -6.33 24.67
C TYR A 83 5.97 -5.52 25.84
N PHE A 84 6.09 -4.20 25.68
CA PHE A 84 6.50 -3.32 26.77
C PHE A 84 5.49 -3.31 27.92
N LEU A 85 4.18 -3.19 27.63
CA LEU A 85 3.13 -3.26 28.65
C LEU A 85 3.09 -4.61 29.37
N CYS A 86 3.21 -5.71 28.62
CA CYS A 86 3.24 -7.06 29.17
C CYS A 86 4.47 -7.28 30.06
N TYR A 87 5.63 -6.78 29.63
CA TYR A 87 6.87 -6.83 30.41
C TYR A 87 6.77 -6.02 31.71
N VAL A 88 6.27 -4.78 31.65
CA VAL A 88 6.06 -3.96 32.85
C VAL A 88 5.08 -4.63 33.82
N PHE A 89 3.99 -5.19 33.31
CA PHE A 89 3.02 -5.92 34.13
C PHE A 89 3.63 -7.17 34.79
N MET A 90 4.43 -7.94 34.04
CA MET A 90 5.14 -9.11 34.56
C MET A 90 6.11 -8.72 35.69
N ILE A 91 6.90 -7.66 35.51
CA ILE A 91 7.84 -7.18 36.52
C ILE A 91 7.09 -6.70 37.79
N LEU A 92 6.01 -5.93 37.63
CA LEU A 92 5.18 -5.49 38.76
C LEU A 92 4.56 -6.67 39.52
N ASN A 93 4.11 -7.71 38.80
CA ASN A 93 3.54 -8.91 39.41
C ASN A 93 4.59 -9.72 40.19
N ILE A 94 5.82 -9.82 39.66
CA ILE A 94 6.96 -10.45 40.34
C ILE A 94 7.26 -9.71 41.65
N PHE A 95 7.37 -8.37 41.63
CA PHE A 95 7.60 -7.58 42.84
C PHE A 95 6.46 -7.69 43.86
N TYR A 96 5.20 -7.70 43.40
CA TYR A 96 4.04 -7.91 44.28
C TYR A 96 4.08 -9.28 44.96
N THR A 97 4.41 -10.33 44.21
CA THR A 97 4.48 -11.71 44.74
C THR A 97 5.65 -11.92 45.70
N LEU A 98 6.77 -11.20 45.51
CA LEU A 98 7.93 -11.27 46.40
C LEU A 98 7.75 -10.48 47.71
N TRP A 99 6.79 -9.54 47.75
CA TRP A 99 6.56 -8.67 48.91
C TRP A 99 5.34 -9.09 49.76
N VAL A 100 4.52 -10.02 49.28
CA VAL A 100 3.46 -10.73 50.02
C VAL A 100 4.01 -12.04 50.56
#